data_AF-A0A1F8QC36-F1
#
_entry.id   AF-A0A1F8QC36-F1
#
_cell.length_a   1.000
_cell.length_b   1.000
_cell.length_c   1.000
_cell.angle_alpha   90.00
_cell.angle_beta   90.00
_cell.angle_gamma   90.00
#
_symmetry.space_group_name_H-M   'P 1'
#
loop_
_entity.id
_entity.type
_entity.pdbx_description
1 polymer ?
#
loop_
_entity_poly.entity_id
_entity_poly.type
_entity_poly.pdbx_seq_one_letter_code
_entity_poly.pdbx_strand_id
1 'polypeptide(L)'
;MPLPVQRDVKEIEVILNEVLSTKCPPVGRCRLLSSGFGTAHSLNIAENISGHKECLGCGNCVDICPFLSREPSRRARTEQRTSMALESIVGEDCDLCMACVLVCPQVDTTIKNYIVNHRMVEVMSRLEGRIGDEDEPDLDLFLEETVSSG
;
A
#
# COMPACT_ATOMS: atom_id res chain seq x y z
N MET A 1 -13.94 1.27 3.50
CA MET A 1 -13.75 0.17 4.47
C MET A 1 -14.38 -1.08 3.90
N PRO A 2 -13.69 -2.23 4.00
CA PRO A 2 -14.22 -3.53 3.58
C PRO A 2 -15.63 -3.79 4.11
N LEU A 3 -16.38 -4.63 3.41
CA LEU A 3 -17.64 -5.17 3.92
C LEU A 3 -17.40 -6.07 5.15
N PRO A 4 -18.40 -6.28 6.02
CA PRO A 4 -18.31 -7.26 7.10
C PRO A 4 -18.01 -8.68 6.58
N VAL A 5 -18.64 -9.04 5.46
CA VAL A 5 -18.33 -10.26 4.71
C VAL A 5 -17.24 -9.92 3.69
N GLN A 6 -16.02 -10.35 3.99
CA GLN A 6 -14.84 -10.10 3.16
C GLN A 6 -14.61 -11.24 2.17
N ARG A 7 -13.78 -10.98 1.16
CA ARG A 7 -13.38 -11.95 0.14
C ARG A 7 -12.70 -13.15 0.78
N ASP A 8 -13.12 -14.36 0.43
CA ASP A 8 -12.34 -15.57 0.70
C ASP A 8 -11.11 -15.58 -0.21
N VAL A 9 -9.93 -15.60 0.40
CA VAL A 9 -8.66 -15.55 -0.33
C VAL A 9 -8.47 -16.77 -1.20
N LYS A 10 -9.00 -17.94 -0.81
CA LYS A 10 -8.86 -19.18 -1.60
C LYS A 10 -9.48 -19.05 -2.99
N GLU A 11 -10.54 -18.25 -3.13
CA GLU A 11 -11.19 -18.00 -4.42
C GLU A 11 -10.33 -17.16 -5.38
N ILE A 12 -9.45 -16.32 -4.83
CA ILE A 12 -8.65 -15.36 -5.60
C ILE A 12 -7.15 -15.63 -5.52
N GLU A 13 -6.73 -16.71 -4.87
CA GLU A 13 -5.34 -16.96 -4.48
C GLU A 13 -4.38 -16.90 -5.68
N VAL A 14 -4.75 -17.52 -6.80
CA VAL A 14 -3.96 -17.52 -8.04
C VAL A 14 -3.72 -16.10 -8.55
N ILE A 15 -4.79 -15.29 -8.63
CA ILE A 15 -4.70 -13.91 -9.12
C ILE A 15 -3.96 -13.03 -8.10
N LEU A 16 -4.23 -13.24 -6.81
CA LEU A 16 -3.57 -12.51 -5.74
C LEU A 16 -2.06 -12.75 -5.75
N ASN A 17 -1.62 -13.99 -5.93
CA ASN A 17 -0.20 -14.33 -6.00
C ASN A 17 0.48 -13.69 -7.21
N GLU A 18 -0.18 -13.65 -8.37
CA GLU A 18 0.32 -12.94 -9.56
C GLU A 18 0.49 -11.43 -9.30
N VAL A 19 -0.54 -10.80 -8.71
CA VAL A 19 -0.51 -9.39 -8.33
C VAL A 19 0.62 -9.08 -7.36
N LEU A 20 0.78 -9.89 -6.33
CA LEU A 20 1.80 -9.70 -5.29
C LEU A 20 3.22 -10.03 -5.78
N SER A 21 3.36 -10.73 -6.91
CA SER A 21 4.67 -11.07 -7.50
C SER A 21 5.10 -10.09 -8.59
N THR A 22 4.16 -9.31 -9.13
CA THR A 22 4.46 -8.23 -10.07
C THR A 22 5.26 -7.15 -9.36
N LYS A 23 6.41 -6.75 -9.90
CA LYS A 23 7.29 -5.69 -9.35
C LYS A 23 6.66 -4.30 -9.49
N CYS A 24 5.60 -4.02 -8.76
CA CYS A 24 4.92 -2.72 -8.70
C CYS A 24 4.08 -2.63 -7.41
N PRO A 25 3.67 -1.43 -6.97
CA PRO A 25 2.80 -1.31 -5.80
C PRO A 25 1.48 -2.06 -6.02
N PRO A 26 1.12 -3.06 -5.19
CA PRO A 26 -0.04 -3.91 -5.50
C PRO A 26 -1.38 -3.36 -4.98
N VAL A 27 -1.39 -2.22 -4.30
CA VAL A 27 -2.57 -1.71 -3.55
C VAL A 27 -3.78 -1.38 -4.42
N GLY A 28 -3.61 -0.84 -5.63
CA GLY A 28 -4.74 -0.59 -6.53
C GLY A 28 -5.41 -1.89 -6.96
N ARG A 29 -4.62 -2.90 -7.33
CA ARG A 29 -5.11 -4.24 -7.70
C ARG A 29 -5.73 -4.99 -6.51
N CYS A 30 -5.10 -4.96 -5.33
CA CYS A 30 -5.65 -5.59 -4.12
C CYS A 30 -7.00 -4.98 -3.70
N ARG A 31 -7.19 -3.67 -3.89
CA ARG A 31 -8.49 -3.00 -3.70
C ARG A 31 -9.57 -3.55 -4.63
N LEU A 32 -9.24 -3.83 -5.89
CA LEU A 32 -10.20 -4.39 -6.86
C LEU A 32 -10.63 -5.82 -6.49
N LEU A 33 -9.70 -6.62 -5.97
CA LEU A 33 -9.96 -7.99 -5.50
C LEU A 33 -10.79 -8.03 -4.19
N SER A 34 -10.76 -6.95 -3.43
CA SER A 34 -11.47 -6.82 -2.15
C SER A 34 -12.99 -6.74 -2.32
N SER A 35 -13.73 -7.05 -1.25
CA SER A 35 -15.19 -7.12 -1.17
C SER A 35 -15.88 -5.82 -1.61
N GLY A 36 -15.30 -4.66 -1.30
CA GLY A 36 -15.81 -3.35 -1.70
C GLY A 36 -16.02 -2.43 -0.49
N PHE A 37 -16.98 -1.52 -0.60
CA PHE A 37 -17.35 -0.60 0.48
C PHE A 37 -18.58 -1.07 1.23
N GLY A 38 -18.48 -1.12 2.56
CA GLY A 38 -19.64 -1.25 3.43
C GLY A 38 -20.66 -0.14 3.26
N THR A 39 -21.93 -0.46 3.55
CA THR A 39 -23.05 0.49 3.60
C THR A 39 -23.03 1.39 4.85
N ALA A 40 -22.00 1.28 5.69
CA ALA A 40 -21.81 2.14 6.84
C ALA A 40 -21.53 3.57 6.38
N HIS A 41 -22.56 4.42 6.43
CA HIS A 41 -22.51 5.83 6.10
C HIS A 41 -23.28 6.64 7.15
N SER A 42 -22.85 7.88 7.41
CA SER A 42 -23.57 8.82 8.30
C SER A 42 -24.74 9.54 7.60
N LEU A 43 -25.06 9.14 6.37
CA LEU A 43 -26.14 9.73 5.60
C LEU A 43 -27.51 9.21 6.10
N ASN A 44 -28.27 10.07 6.77
CA ASN A 44 -29.64 9.80 7.26
C ASN A 44 -30.71 9.99 6.17
N ILE A 45 -30.34 9.96 4.90
CA ILE A 45 -31.23 10.32 3.78
C ILE A 45 -31.67 9.12 2.93
N ALA A 46 -30.94 8.00 2.97
CA ALA A 46 -31.34 6.75 2.34
C ALA A 46 -30.58 5.58 2.97
N GLU A 47 -31.24 4.44 3.13
CA GLU A 47 -30.59 3.18 3.49
C GLU A 47 -29.98 2.55 2.23
N ASN A 48 -28.83 1.87 2.35
CA ASN A 48 -28.13 1.17 1.27
C ASN A 48 -27.49 2.05 0.18
N ILE A 49 -26.94 3.22 0.53
CA ILE A 49 -26.04 3.92 -0.39
C ILE A 49 -24.73 3.13 -0.45
N SER A 50 -24.47 2.47 -1.57
CA SER A 50 -23.18 1.81 -1.84
C SER A 50 -22.41 2.60 -2.89
N GLY A 51 -21.12 2.81 -2.64
CA GLY A 51 -20.22 3.52 -3.54
C GLY A 51 -19.48 2.56 -4.50
N HIS A 52 -18.95 3.12 -5.58
CA HIS A 52 -18.03 2.39 -6.46
C HIS A 52 -16.70 2.10 -5.74
N LYS A 53 -15.98 1.04 -6.15
CA LYS A 53 -14.68 0.64 -5.60
C LYS A 53 -13.54 1.58 -6.02
N GLU A 54 -13.80 2.87 -6.14
CA GLU A 54 -12.80 3.88 -6.50
C GLU A 54 -11.87 4.20 -5.34
N CYS A 55 -10.71 4.79 -5.61
CA CYS A 55 -9.75 5.12 -4.57
C CYS A 55 -10.29 6.29 -3.75
N LEU A 56 -10.25 6.18 -2.42
CA LEU A 56 -10.65 7.31 -1.54
C LEU A 56 -9.71 8.52 -1.64
N GLY A 57 -8.54 8.37 -2.25
CA GLY A 57 -7.52 9.42 -2.23
C GLY A 57 -6.97 9.72 -0.84
N CYS A 58 -7.07 8.78 0.11
CA CYS A 58 -6.68 9.00 1.51
C CYS A 58 -5.17 9.17 1.72
N GLY A 59 -4.33 8.80 0.76
CA GLY A 59 -2.88 8.99 0.85
C GLY A 59 -2.10 7.98 1.68
N ASN A 60 -2.73 7.17 2.53
CA ASN A 60 -1.99 6.23 3.41
C ASN A 60 -0.97 5.36 2.66
N CYS A 61 -1.32 4.87 1.46
CA CYS A 61 -0.42 4.04 0.65
C CYS A 61 0.81 4.82 0.12
N VAL A 62 0.68 6.12 -0.12
CA VAL A 62 1.76 7.02 -0.52
C VAL A 62 2.63 7.33 0.68
N ASP A 63 2.01 7.73 1.79
CA ASP A 63 2.71 8.19 2.99
C ASP A 63 3.55 7.08 3.65
N ILE A 64 3.09 5.83 3.59
CA ILE A 64 3.84 4.69 4.15
C ILE A 64 4.92 4.14 3.22
N CYS A 65 4.99 4.58 1.95
CA CYS A 65 5.85 3.93 0.97
C CYS A 65 7.34 4.22 1.28
N PRO A 66 8.14 3.20 1.64
CA PRO A 66 9.53 3.42 2.05
C PRO A 66 10.38 3.94 0.88
N PHE A 67 10.14 3.45 -0.34
CA PHE A 67 10.76 3.97 -1.55
C PHE A 67 10.55 5.48 -1.74
N LEU A 68 9.31 5.97 -1.60
CA LEU A 68 9.03 7.41 -1.71
C LEU A 68 9.62 8.22 -0.55
N SER A 69 9.80 7.60 0.63
CA SER A 69 10.50 8.25 1.74
C SER A 69 11.98 8.50 1.41
N ARG A 70 12.61 7.61 0.65
CA ARG A 70 14.02 7.72 0.21
C ARG A 70 14.20 8.55 -1.07
N GLU A 71 13.12 8.82 -1.81
CA GLU A 71 13.15 9.58 -3.08
C GLU A 71 12.30 10.88 -3.02
N PRO A 72 12.82 11.97 -2.39
CA PRO A 72 12.08 13.22 -2.21
C PRO A 72 11.58 13.85 -3.51
N SER A 73 12.34 13.72 -4.60
CA SER A 73 11.99 14.26 -5.92
C SER A 73 10.73 13.60 -6.50
N ARG A 74 10.56 12.29 -6.28
CA ARG A 74 9.37 11.53 -6.69
C ARG A 74 8.22 11.75 -5.74
N ARG A 75 8.51 11.90 -4.44
CA ARG A 75 7.51 12.25 -3.41
C ARG A 75 6.86 13.61 -3.68
N ALA A 76 7.62 14.59 -4.17
CA ALA A 76 7.05 15.90 -4.54
C ALA A 76 5.99 15.80 -5.66
N ARG A 77 5.98 14.72 -6.45
CA ARG A 77 4.99 14.47 -7.51
C ARG A 77 3.69 13.84 -7.00
N THR A 78 3.57 13.56 -5.70
CA THR A 78 2.45 12.82 -5.10
C THR A 78 1.33 13.71 -4.52
N GLU A 79 1.17 14.95 -4.99
CA GLU A 79 -0.04 15.75 -4.69
C GLU A 79 -1.32 14.94 -4.93
N GLN A 80 -1.25 14.00 -5.89
CA GLN A 80 -2.23 12.95 -6.09
C GLN A 80 -2.06 11.83 -5.06
N ARG A 81 -2.88 11.86 -4.00
CA ARG A 81 -2.86 10.91 -2.87
C ARG A 81 -3.59 9.58 -3.15
N THR A 82 -3.49 9.07 -4.37
CA THR A 82 -4.23 7.87 -4.82
C THR A 82 -3.34 6.64 -4.97
N SER A 83 -3.92 5.45 -4.92
CA SER A 83 -3.18 4.20 -5.20
C SER A 83 -2.65 4.16 -6.64
N MET A 84 -3.36 4.76 -7.60
CA MET A 84 -2.92 4.82 -9.00
C MET A 84 -1.72 5.73 -9.17
N ALA A 85 -1.69 6.85 -8.44
CA ALA A 85 -0.53 7.74 -8.42
C ALA A 85 0.69 7.02 -7.83
N LEU A 86 0.53 6.28 -6.73
CA LEU A 86 1.61 5.45 -6.19
C LEU A 86 2.14 4.45 -7.23
N GLU A 87 1.24 3.72 -7.89
CA GLU A 87 1.61 2.73 -8.92
C GLU A 87 2.39 3.36 -10.07
N SER A 88 1.94 4.51 -10.59
CA SER A 88 2.61 5.24 -11.68
C SER A 88 3.94 5.84 -11.26
N ILE A 89 4.01 6.41 -10.05
CA ILE A 89 5.19 7.12 -9.56
C ILE A 89 6.28 6.15 -9.14
N VAL A 90 5.97 5.02 -8.51
CA VAL A 90 6.96 4.05 -8.03
C VAL A 90 7.27 3.00 -9.11
N GLY A 91 6.26 2.50 -9.82
CA GLY A 91 6.46 1.53 -10.90
C GLY A 91 7.32 0.33 -10.50
N GLU A 92 8.29 -0.01 -11.35
CA GLU A 92 9.20 -1.14 -11.19
C GLU A 92 10.27 -0.97 -10.10
N ASP A 93 10.35 0.20 -9.48
CA ASP A 93 11.25 0.48 -8.37
C ASP A 93 10.64 0.07 -7.02
N CYS A 94 9.46 -0.56 -7.04
CA CYS A 94 8.80 -1.01 -5.83
C CYS A 94 9.61 -2.09 -5.08
N ASP A 95 9.82 -1.85 -3.78
CA ASP A 95 10.51 -2.79 -2.87
C ASP A 95 9.71 -4.07 -2.58
N LEU A 96 8.46 -4.16 -3.06
CA LEU A 96 7.54 -5.25 -2.75
C LEU A 96 7.33 -5.46 -1.24
N CYS A 97 7.44 -4.40 -0.45
CA CYS A 97 7.29 -4.45 1.01
C CYS A 97 5.83 -4.66 1.49
N MET A 98 4.86 -4.56 0.58
CA MET A 98 3.42 -4.71 0.82
C MET A 98 2.79 -3.72 1.82
N ALA A 99 3.55 -2.78 2.38
CA ALA A 99 3.09 -1.79 3.35
C ALA A 99 1.87 -0.99 2.84
N CYS A 100 1.87 -0.62 1.55
CA CYS A 100 0.78 0.11 0.93
C CYS A 100 -0.56 -0.64 0.95
N VAL A 101 -0.53 -1.98 0.90
CA VAL A 101 -1.73 -2.84 1.01
C VAL A 101 -2.21 -2.90 2.46
N LEU A 102 -1.27 -3.07 3.40
CA LEU A 102 -1.57 -3.22 4.83
C LEU A 102 -2.24 -1.97 5.42
N VAL A 103 -1.80 -0.77 5.02
CA VAL A 103 -2.38 0.49 5.49
C VAL A 103 -3.64 0.92 4.74
N CYS A 104 -3.95 0.30 3.59
CA CYS A 104 -5.08 0.72 2.78
C CYS A 104 -6.41 0.37 3.48
N PRO A 105 -7.28 1.34 3.76
CA PRO A 105 -8.57 1.09 4.42
C PRO A 105 -9.62 0.50 3.48
N GLN A 106 -9.26 0.20 2.24
CA GLN A 106 -10.15 -0.38 1.22
C GLN A 106 -9.72 -1.78 0.79
N VAL A 107 -8.65 -2.32 1.39
CA VAL A 107 -8.25 -3.71 1.17
C VAL A 107 -8.84 -4.56 2.28
N ASP A 108 -9.44 -5.69 1.90
CA ASP A 108 -9.99 -6.67 2.83
C ASP A 108 -8.91 -7.16 3.83
N THR A 109 -9.31 -7.31 5.09
CA THR A 109 -8.46 -7.85 6.14
C THR A 109 -8.01 -9.28 5.83
N THR A 110 -8.83 -10.07 5.15
CA THR A 110 -8.45 -11.42 4.68
C THR A 110 -7.21 -11.40 3.78
N ILE A 111 -7.15 -10.47 2.82
CA ILE A 111 -5.98 -10.26 1.94
C ILE A 111 -4.78 -9.78 2.77
N LYS A 112 -4.97 -8.86 3.72
CA LYS A 112 -3.89 -8.40 4.60
C LYS A 112 -3.30 -9.54 5.43
N ASN A 113 -4.15 -10.37 6.01
CA ASN A 113 -3.73 -11.54 6.78
C ASN A 113 -2.98 -12.55 5.90
N TYR A 114 -3.45 -12.77 4.67
CA TYR A 114 -2.74 -13.61 3.71
C TYR A 114 -1.31 -13.12 3.45
N ILE A 115 -1.14 -11.81 3.20
CA ILE A 115 0.18 -11.19 3.00
C ILE A 115 1.07 -11.38 4.23
N VAL A 116 0.54 -11.08 5.43
CA VAL A 116 1.29 -11.24 6.69
C VAL A 116 1.79 -12.67 6.86
N ASN A 117 0.93 -13.65 6.60
CA ASN A 117 1.25 -15.06 6.82
C ASN A 117 2.15 -15.70 5.76
N HIS A 118 2.13 -15.21 4.51
CA HIS A 118 2.79 -15.89 3.39
C HIS A 118 3.93 -15.08 2.74
N ARG A 119 3.94 -13.75 2.88
CA ARG A 119 4.86 -12.88 2.11
C ARG A 119 5.79 -12.07 2.99
N MET A 120 5.44 -11.80 4.24
CA MET A 120 6.28 -10.94 5.10
C MET A 120 7.65 -11.52 5.40
N VAL A 121 7.78 -12.85 5.51
CA VAL A 121 9.09 -13.52 5.71
C VAL A 121 10.00 -13.28 4.50
N GLU A 122 9.46 -13.42 3.28
CA GLU A 122 10.20 -13.14 2.04
C GLU A 122 10.60 -11.67 1.94
N VAL A 123 9.72 -10.77 2.38
CA VAL A 123 9.96 -9.33 2.37
C VAL A 123 11.07 -8.94 3.34
N MET A 124 11.03 -9.44 4.58
CA MET A 124 12.03 -9.09 5.59
C MET A 124 13.44 -9.51 5.17
N SER A 125 13.60 -10.74 4.66
CA SER A 125 14.91 -11.20 4.15
C SER A 125 15.45 -10.34 2.99
N ARG A 126 14.58 -9.81 2.12
CA ARG A 126 14.99 -8.91 1.03
C ARG A 126 15.32 -7.50 1.51
N LEU A 127 14.58 -6.98 2.50
CA LEU A 127 14.83 -5.65 3.06
C LEU A 127 16.09 -5.62 3.92
N GLU A 128 16.38 -6.68 4.69
CA GLU A 128 17.63 -6.83 5.44
C GLU A 128 18.86 -6.67 4.55
N GLY A 129 18.83 -7.25 3.33
CA GLY A 129 19.92 -7.11 2.37
C GLY A 129 20.14 -5.69 1.85
N ARG A 130 19.15 -4.79 1.98
CA ARG A 130 19.24 -3.38 1.58
C ARG A 130 19.62 -2.45 2.72
N ILE A 131 19.23 -2.79 3.95
CA ILE A 131 19.65 -2.04 5.15
C ILE A 131 21.18 -2.10 5.34
N GLY A 132 21.84 -3.13 4.81
CA GLY A 132 23.30 -3.25 4.83
C GLY A 132 24.02 -2.61 3.64
N ASP A 133 23.31 -1.90 2.75
CA ASP A 133 23.89 -1.28 1.57
C ASP A 133 24.37 0.15 1.92
N GLU A 134 25.68 0.34 2.06
CA GLU A 134 26.32 1.61 2.49
C GLU A 134 26.05 2.79 1.54
N ASP A 135 25.54 2.51 0.33
CA ASP A 135 25.19 3.52 -0.69
C ASP A 135 23.74 4.04 -0.55
N GLU A 136 22.88 3.44 0.29
CA GLU A 136 21.50 3.91 0.51
C GLU A 136 21.49 4.93 1.69
N PRO A 137 20.98 6.16 1.51
CA PRO A 137 21.09 7.20 2.53
C PRO A 137 20.35 6.81 3.81
N ASP A 138 21.09 6.73 4.91
CA ASP A 138 20.53 6.50 6.25
C ASP A 138 19.55 7.64 6.60
N LEU A 139 18.27 7.28 6.70
CA LEU A 139 17.19 8.24 6.93
C LEU A 139 17.36 8.99 8.25
N ASP A 140 17.96 8.33 9.24
CA ASP A 140 18.27 8.90 10.55
C ASP A 140 19.42 9.93 10.45
N LEU A 141 20.43 9.67 9.62
CA LEU A 141 21.55 10.59 9.39
C LEU A 141 21.10 11.86 8.67
N PHE A 142 20.22 11.73 7.67
CA PHE A 142 19.62 12.86 6.96
C PHE A 142 18.73 13.74 7.87
N LEU A 143 17.99 13.13 8.80
CA LEU A 143 17.18 13.85 9.79
C LEU A 143 18.07 14.61 10.80
N GLU A 144 19.15 14.00 11.27
CA GLU A 144 20.09 14.66 12.19
C GLU A 144 20.82 15.84 11.53
N GLU A 145 21.25 15.71 10.28
CA GLU A 145 21.91 16.80 9.55
C GLU A 145 20.97 17.99 9.27
N THR A 146 19.70 17.73 8.95
CA THR A 146 18.72 18.78 8.68
C THR A 146 18.26 19.52 9.95
N VAL A 147 18.22 18.85 11.09
CA VAL A 147 17.89 19.46 12.40
C VAL A 147 19.09 20.23 12.97
N SER A 148 20.32 19.78 12.71
CA SER A 148 21.54 20.43 13.21
C SER A 148 21.98 21.65 12.39
N SER A 149 21.46 21.79 11.17
CA SER A 149 21.79 22.89 10.25
C SER A 149 20.76 24.04 10.24
N GLY A 150 19.77 24.00 11.14
CA GLY A 150 18.68 24.97 11.29
C GLY A 150 18.81 25.88 12.51
#